data_AF-A0ABD1GY56-F1
#
_entry.id   AF-A0ABD1GY56-F1
#
_cell.length_a   1.000
_cell.length_b   1.000
_cell.length_c   1.000
_cell.angle_alpha   90.00
_cell.angle_beta   90.00
_cell.angle_gamma   90.00
#
_symmetry.space_group_name_H-M   'P 1'
#
loop_
_entity.id
_entity.type
_entity.pdbx_description
1 polymer ?
#
loop_
_entity_poly.entity_id
_entity_poly.type
_entity_poly.pdbx_seq_one_letter_code
_entity_poly.pdbx_strand_id
1 'polypeptide(L)'
;MDDFPIDKIQISGASLASLLHRASSAVGDSHGYLFGHAAVSTSNPLSDHPTSAAPTSLLITTITSFLSLPSHLPLPPPPPSSSTCLLGWFSARRKTPLRPSLKDSAASLSLSSSPLLAITPQNSSLSLSPSIFLLITTPFHDQLIHTHEYKAFQFRGGSFDPKSLSIVNIGPSFRSQYDSFSPNLQLPMMNSDLRGPNAMVEDEIDESLAGKRDQLRNQKQLDLCAEGFEIGRVSKLMSSEAAYTAEMEDLYDKMLAKIDTLSKLVEHSNAKVLDQENRNMRLRSRVAGLE
;
A
#
# COMPACT_ATOMS: atom_id res chain seq x y z
N MET A 1 -3.96 8.79 23.50
CA MET A 1 -4.08 7.83 22.39
C MET A 1 -2.70 7.24 22.24
N ASP A 2 -2.49 6.04 22.76
CA ASP A 2 -1.18 5.40 22.71
C ASP A 2 -0.95 4.85 21.31
N ASP A 3 -0.25 5.62 20.46
CA ASP A 3 0.08 5.18 19.10
C ASP A 3 0.92 3.89 19.18
N PHE A 4 0.42 2.79 18.61
CA PHE A 4 1.18 1.53 18.59
C PHE A 4 2.47 1.70 17.78
N PRO A 5 3.64 1.25 18.29
CA PRO A 5 4.88 1.33 17.55
C PRO A 5 4.79 0.44 16.30
N ILE A 6 5.21 0.97 15.15
CA ILE A 6 5.37 0.17 13.92
C ILE A 6 6.71 -0.55 14.02
N ASP A 7 6.71 -1.88 13.92
CA ASP A 7 7.93 -2.67 14.02
C ASP A 7 8.67 -2.73 12.68
N LYS A 8 7.92 -2.85 11.59
CA LYS A 8 8.48 -3.01 10.24
C LYS A 8 7.66 -2.28 9.19
N ILE A 9 8.35 -1.56 8.30
CA ILE A 9 7.76 -0.96 7.11
C ILE A 9 8.24 -1.76 5.90
N GLN A 10 7.33 -2.18 5.04
CA GLN A 10 7.61 -2.94 3.82
C GLN A 10 7.22 -2.13 2.60
N ILE A 11 8.02 -2.21 1.54
CA ILE A 11 7.72 -1.64 0.23
C ILE A 11 8.22 -2.59 -0.85
N SER A 12 7.48 -2.72 -1.96
CA SER A 12 7.97 -3.51 -3.10
C SER A 12 9.13 -2.80 -3.80
N GLY A 13 10.05 -3.58 -4.38
CA GLY A 13 11.12 -3.00 -5.21
C GLY A 13 10.59 -2.14 -6.36
N ALA A 14 9.49 -2.56 -7.00
CA ALA A 14 8.86 -1.81 -8.09
C ALA A 14 8.27 -0.47 -7.60
N SER A 15 7.57 -0.45 -6.47
CA SER A 15 7.00 0.76 -5.89
C SER A 15 8.10 1.75 -5.46
N LEU A 16 9.18 1.26 -4.83
CA LEU A 16 10.31 2.10 -4.45
C LEU A 16 11.05 2.66 -5.67
N ALA A 17 11.32 1.82 -6.69
CA ALA A 17 11.96 2.26 -7.92
C ALA A 17 11.15 3.33 -8.65
N SER A 18 9.82 3.16 -8.75
CA SER A 18 8.91 4.15 -9.33
C SER A 18 8.92 5.47 -8.54
N LEU A 19 8.96 5.40 -7.21
CA LEU A 19 9.03 6.57 -6.34
C LEU A 19 10.36 7.33 -6.50
N LEU A 20 11.49 6.62 -6.53
CA LEU A 20 12.82 7.19 -6.75
C LEU A 20 12.92 7.83 -8.15
N HIS A 21 12.40 7.14 -9.17
CA HIS A 21 12.33 7.67 -10.53
C HIS A 21 11.50 8.95 -10.60
N ARG A 22 10.34 9.02 -9.95
CA ARG A 22 9.53 10.25 -9.86
C ARG A 22 10.28 11.39 -9.18
N ALA A 23 11.01 11.09 -8.10
CA ALA A 23 11.83 12.09 -7.40
C ALA A 23 13.00 12.62 -8.25
N SER A 24 13.61 11.76 -9.07
CA SER A 24 14.72 12.12 -9.95
C SER A 24 14.25 12.84 -11.23
N SER A 25 13.12 12.44 -11.80
CA SER A 25 12.57 13.03 -13.03
C SER A 25 11.87 14.37 -12.79
N ALA A 26 11.48 14.68 -11.55
CA ALA A 26 10.86 15.96 -11.22
C ALA A 26 11.79 17.15 -11.51
N VAL A 27 11.22 18.32 -11.84
CA VAL A 27 12.01 19.54 -12.06
C VAL A 27 12.58 20.09 -10.74
N GLY A 28 11.91 19.82 -9.62
CA GLY A 28 12.33 20.23 -8.29
C GLY A 28 11.87 19.26 -7.21
N ASP A 29 11.79 19.74 -5.97
CA ASP A 29 11.32 18.93 -4.85
C ASP A 29 9.88 18.45 -5.08
N SER A 30 9.55 17.26 -4.59
CA SER A 30 8.20 16.68 -4.68
C SER A 30 7.79 16.10 -3.34
N HIS A 31 6.49 15.99 -3.12
CA HIS A 31 5.94 15.37 -1.92
C HIS A 31 4.65 14.64 -2.28
N GLY A 32 4.12 13.83 -1.37
CA GLY A 32 2.99 13.00 -1.72
C GLY A 32 2.50 12.07 -0.64
N TYR A 33 1.40 11.37 -0.91
CA TYR A 33 0.79 10.40 0.01
C TYR A 33 1.28 8.98 -0.24
N LEU A 34 1.33 8.19 0.84
CA LEU A 34 1.66 6.78 0.83
C LEU A 34 0.42 5.97 1.23
N PHE A 35 0.04 5.03 0.38
CA PHE A 35 -1.11 4.17 0.59
C PHE A 35 -0.69 2.70 0.71
N GLY A 36 -1.48 1.93 1.44
CA GLY A 36 -1.18 0.53 1.67
C GLY A 36 -2.10 -0.10 2.71
N HIS A 37 -1.55 -1.04 3.46
CA HIS A 37 -2.27 -1.71 4.55
C HIS A 37 -1.34 -1.94 5.75
N ALA A 38 -1.95 -2.17 6.90
CA ALA A 38 -1.27 -2.56 8.13
C ALA A 38 -1.84 -3.89 8.61
N ALA A 39 -0.98 -4.77 9.12
CA ALA A 39 -1.38 -6.06 9.68
C ALA A 39 -0.63 -6.31 10.98
N VAL A 40 -1.32 -6.84 11.98
CA VAL A 40 -0.70 -7.33 13.21
C VAL A 40 -0.36 -8.80 13.03
N SER A 41 0.91 -9.12 13.21
CA SER A 41 1.41 -10.49 13.22
C SER A 41 1.80 -10.85 14.65
N THR A 42 1.22 -11.91 15.20
CA THR A 42 1.62 -12.44 16.50
C THR A 42 2.78 -13.40 16.29
N SER A 43 3.96 -13.07 16.82
CA SER A 43 5.04 -14.04 16.90
C SER A 43 4.86 -14.84 18.19
N ASN A 44 4.88 -16.17 18.08
CA ASN A 44 4.91 -17.04 19.25
C ASN A 44 6.37 -17.47 19.47
N PRO A 45 7.12 -16.82 20.38
CA PRO A 45 8.49 -17.23 20.65
C PRO A 45 8.44 -18.57 21.38
N LEU A 46 8.66 -19.67 20.65
CA LEU A 46 8.96 -20.95 21.27
C LEU A 46 10.28 -20.77 22.03
N SER A 47 10.21 -20.79 23.35
CA SER A 47 11.35 -20.68 24.25
C SER A 47 11.38 -21.92 25.13
N ASP A 48 12.52 -22.60 25.19
CA ASP A 48 12.74 -23.75 26.07
C ASP A 48 12.89 -23.33 27.55
N HIS A 49 12.76 -22.03 27.85
CA HIS A 49 12.86 -21.51 29.22
C HIS A 49 11.47 -21.44 29.89
N PRO A 50 11.33 -21.88 31.16
CA PRO A 50 10.04 -21.94 31.86
C PRO A 50 9.36 -20.58 32.07
N THR A 51 10.07 -19.48 31.83
CA THR A 51 9.48 -18.14 31.70
C THR A 51 9.06 -17.93 30.25
N SER A 52 7.89 -18.46 29.89
CA SER A 52 7.28 -18.22 28.58
C SER A 52 7.23 -16.71 28.32
N ALA A 53 7.96 -16.24 27.32
CA ALA A 53 7.88 -14.84 26.89
C ALA A 53 6.48 -14.60 26.33
N ALA A 54 5.79 -13.56 26.80
CA ALA A 54 4.47 -13.21 26.30
C ALA A 54 4.51 -13.02 24.77
N PRO A 55 3.46 -13.44 24.04
CA PRO A 55 3.40 -13.26 22.59
C PRO A 55 3.55 -11.78 22.24
N THR A 56 4.53 -11.46 21.41
CA THR A 56 4.76 -10.10 20.93
C THR A 56 3.96 -9.89 19.65
N SER A 57 3.03 -8.94 19.71
CA SER A 57 2.29 -8.46 18.54
C SER A 57 3.17 -7.50 17.76
N LEU A 58 3.52 -7.86 16.53
CA LEU A 58 4.32 -7.05 15.63
C LEU A 58 3.41 -6.34 14.63
N LEU A 59 3.48 -5.00 14.59
CA LEU A 59 2.75 -4.21 13.60
C LEU A 59 3.60 -4.04 12.35
N ILE A 60 3.14 -4.64 11.25
CA ILE A 60 3.78 -4.57 9.94
C ILE A 60 2.94 -3.67 9.04
N THR A 61 3.56 -2.67 8.44
CA THR A 61 2.92 -1.77 7.47
C THR A 61 3.52 -1.98 6.10
N THR A 62 2.67 -2.12 5.08
CA THR A 62 3.10 -2.40 3.70
C THR A 62 2.61 -1.31 2.78
N ILE A 63 3.53 -0.58 2.17
CA ILE A 63 3.27 0.47 1.18
C ILE A 63 3.05 -0.19 -0.18
N THR A 64 1.86 0.00 -0.75
CA THR A 64 1.48 -0.59 -2.04
C THR A 64 1.51 0.45 -3.17
N SER A 65 1.10 1.68 -2.89
CA SER A 65 0.99 2.75 -3.89
C SER A 65 1.26 4.14 -3.28
N PHE A 66 1.47 5.12 -4.16
CA PHE A 66 1.74 6.49 -3.74
C PHE A 66 1.14 7.49 -4.74
N LEU A 67 0.87 8.70 -4.26
CA LEU A 67 0.51 9.85 -5.08
C LEU A 67 1.61 10.89 -4.95
N SER A 68 2.19 11.38 -6.04
CA SER A 68 3.31 12.33 -6.04
C SER A 68 2.92 13.63 -6.72
N LEU A 69 3.14 14.76 -6.04
CA LEU A 69 2.94 16.12 -6.53
C LEU A 69 4.23 16.94 -6.45
N PRO A 70 4.44 17.90 -7.37
CA PRO A 70 5.48 18.90 -7.23
C PRO A 70 5.28 19.74 -5.96
N SER A 71 6.36 20.02 -5.25
CA SER A 71 6.31 20.65 -3.92
C SER A 71 5.77 22.08 -3.87
N HIS A 72 5.70 22.75 -5.02
CA HIS A 72 5.12 24.09 -5.17
C HIS A 72 3.58 24.06 -5.17
N LEU A 73 2.97 22.88 -5.29
CA LEU A 73 1.54 22.69 -5.14
C LEU A 73 1.24 22.20 -3.71
N PRO A 74 0.14 22.65 -3.10
CA PRO A 74 -0.30 22.10 -1.83
C PRO A 74 -0.77 20.65 -2.02
N LEU A 75 -0.57 19.82 -1.00
CA LEU A 75 -1.20 18.50 -0.93
C LEU A 75 -2.72 18.68 -0.90
N PRO A 76 -3.48 18.07 -1.83
CA PRO A 76 -4.92 18.06 -1.73
C PRO A 76 -5.34 17.31 -0.45
N PRO A 77 -6.53 17.58 0.12
CA PRO A 77 -7.03 16.79 1.22
C PRO A 77 -7.05 15.30 0.81
N PRO A 78 -6.60 14.39 1.67
CA PRO A 78 -6.57 12.97 1.34
C PRO A 78 -8.00 12.48 1.04
N PRO A 79 -8.18 11.61 0.03
CA PRO A 79 -9.50 11.14 -0.35
C PRO A 79 -10.16 10.42 0.84
N PRO A 80 -11.46 10.65 1.10
CA PRO A 80 -12.19 9.92 2.12
C PRO A 80 -12.18 8.42 1.78
N SER A 81 -11.88 7.60 2.79
CA SER A 81 -11.64 6.17 2.67
C SER A 81 -12.84 5.41 2.09
N SER A 82 -12.69 4.86 0.88
CA SER A 82 -13.57 3.79 0.38
C SER A 82 -12.80 2.57 -0.16
N SER A 83 -11.49 2.67 -0.43
CA SER A 83 -10.71 1.53 -0.98
C SER A 83 -9.19 1.57 -0.74
N THR A 84 -8.62 2.70 -0.33
CA THR A 84 -7.16 2.86 -0.15
C THR A 84 -6.85 3.43 1.22
N CYS A 85 -6.09 2.70 2.04
CA CYS A 85 -5.74 3.10 3.39
C CYS A 85 -4.47 3.98 3.37
N LEU A 86 -4.57 5.21 3.90
CA LEU A 86 -3.50 6.20 3.92
C LEU A 86 -2.53 5.90 5.06
N LEU A 87 -1.35 5.37 4.77
CA LEU A 87 -0.36 5.04 5.79
C LEU A 87 0.44 6.25 6.27
N GLY A 88 0.57 7.27 5.40
CA GLY A 88 1.39 8.43 5.67
C GLY A 88 1.73 9.21 4.41
N TRP A 89 2.91 9.83 4.40
CA TRP A 89 3.32 10.71 3.31
C TRP A 89 4.85 10.65 3.09
N PHE A 90 5.31 11.18 1.96
CA PHE A 90 6.72 11.26 1.63
C PHE A 90 7.12 12.68 1.20
N SER A 91 8.40 12.98 1.37
CA SER A 91 9.04 14.21 0.91
C SER A 91 10.33 13.84 0.20
N ALA A 92 10.45 14.27 -1.06
CA ALA A 92 11.63 14.07 -1.90
C ALA A 92 12.28 15.43 -2.18
N ARG A 93 13.48 15.62 -1.63
CA ARG A 93 14.19 16.90 -1.63
C ARG A 93 15.60 16.74 -2.14
N ARG A 94 16.13 17.69 -2.91
CA ARG A 94 17.48 17.57 -3.50
C ARG A 94 18.51 18.29 -2.67
N LYS A 95 19.70 17.69 -2.53
CA LYS A 95 20.83 18.31 -1.81
C LYS A 95 20.40 18.76 -0.42
N THR A 96 19.78 17.85 0.33
CA THR A 96 19.34 18.11 1.71
C THR A 96 19.82 17.02 2.65
N PRO A 97 20.06 17.33 3.94
CA PRO A 97 20.39 16.30 4.91
C PRO A 97 19.20 15.35 5.12
N LEU A 98 19.49 14.08 5.38
CA LEU A 98 18.52 13.01 5.64
C LEU A 98 17.88 13.13 7.04
N ARG A 99 17.31 14.32 7.34
CA ARG A 99 16.60 14.64 8.59
C ARG A 99 15.25 15.32 8.30
N PRO A 100 14.21 15.03 9.10
CA PRO A 100 12.95 15.76 9.04
C PRO A 100 13.14 17.25 9.36
N SER A 101 12.33 18.09 8.72
CA SER A 101 12.27 19.53 8.94
C SER A 101 11.02 19.93 9.74
N LEU A 102 10.96 21.20 10.17
CA LEU A 102 9.78 21.74 10.86
C LEU A 102 8.50 21.69 9.99
N LYS A 103 8.64 21.86 8.67
CA LYS A 103 7.52 21.69 7.74
C LYS A 103 7.01 20.24 7.77
N ASP A 104 7.92 19.28 7.87
CA ASP A 104 7.57 17.86 7.88
C ASP A 104 6.85 17.46 9.18
N SER A 105 7.27 18.01 10.33
CA SER A 105 6.57 17.78 11.60
C SER A 105 5.15 18.35 11.58
N ALA A 106 4.96 19.57 11.07
CA ALA A 106 3.64 20.18 10.95
C ALA A 106 2.70 19.37 10.04
N ALA A 107 3.20 18.91 8.89
CA ALA A 107 2.43 18.07 7.98
C ALA A 107 2.07 16.71 8.61
N SER A 108 3.03 16.10 9.30
CA SER A 108 2.80 14.81 9.98
C SER A 108 1.80 14.93 11.13
N LEU A 109 1.87 16.01 11.93
CA LEU A 109 0.88 16.33 12.95
C LEU A 109 -0.52 16.50 12.36
N SER A 110 -0.63 17.25 11.26
CA SER A 110 -1.93 17.50 10.62
C SER A 110 -2.56 16.21 10.09
N LEU A 111 -1.77 15.27 9.59
CA LEU A 111 -2.27 13.98 9.13
C LEU A 111 -2.64 13.07 10.30
N SER A 112 -1.77 12.97 11.31
CA SER A 112 -1.97 12.05 12.44
C SER A 112 -3.13 12.46 13.35
N SER A 113 -3.46 13.76 13.38
CA SER A 113 -4.56 14.32 14.18
C SER A 113 -5.94 14.16 13.56
N SER A 114 -6.04 13.79 12.28
CA SER A 114 -7.33 13.61 11.62
C SER A 114 -7.87 12.20 11.88
N PRO A 115 -8.95 12.03 12.67
CA PRO A 115 -9.50 10.71 12.98
C PRO A 115 -10.17 10.06 11.76
N LEU A 116 -10.55 10.84 10.75
CA LEU A 116 -11.13 10.36 9.50
C LEU A 116 -10.14 9.55 8.66
N LEU A 117 -8.84 9.65 8.94
CA LEU A 117 -7.77 8.96 8.24
C LEU A 117 -7.23 7.77 9.02
N ALA A 118 -7.80 7.49 10.19
CA ALA A 118 -7.37 6.37 11.00
C ALA A 118 -7.73 5.04 10.32
N ILE A 119 -6.83 4.08 10.48
CA ILE A 119 -6.87 2.78 9.83
C ILE A 119 -6.99 1.71 10.90
N THR A 120 -7.83 0.72 10.66
CA THR A 120 -7.85 -0.51 11.47
C THR A 120 -6.91 -1.54 10.84
N PRO A 121 -5.79 -1.91 11.49
CA PRO A 121 -4.92 -2.96 10.97
C PRO A 121 -5.63 -4.30 10.95
N GLN A 122 -5.34 -5.11 9.93
CA GLN A 122 -5.83 -6.49 9.84
C GLN A 122 -5.46 -7.29 11.09
N ASN A 123 -6.40 -8.12 11.56
CA ASN A 123 -6.27 -8.95 12.76
C ASN A 123 -6.15 -8.16 14.08
N SER A 124 -6.68 -6.93 14.12
CA SER A 124 -6.72 -6.11 15.34
C SER A 124 -7.95 -5.21 15.38
N SER A 125 -8.33 -4.78 16.58
CA SER A 125 -9.32 -3.72 16.83
C SER A 125 -8.66 -2.35 17.08
N LEU A 126 -7.36 -2.23 16.80
CA LEU A 126 -6.59 -1.02 17.03
C LEU A 126 -6.89 0.02 15.96
N SER A 127 -6.84 1.30 16.33
CA SER A 127 -6.95 2.41 15.40
C SER A 127 -5.57 3.05 15.24
N LEU A 128 -5.06 3.08 14.01
CA LEU A 128 -3.75 3.60 13.67
C LEU A 128 -3.90 4.88 12.83
N SER A 129 -3.40 5.99 13.35
CA SER A 129 -3.29 7.22 12.56
C SER A 129 -2.18 7.14 11.50
N PRO A 130 -2.30 7.85 10.36
CA PRO A 130 -1.26 7.94 9.36
C PRO A 130 0.00 8.57 9.97
N SER A 131 1.01 7.74 10.22
CA SER A 131 2.20 8.11 10.99
C SER A 131 3.51 7.81 10.24
N ILE A 132 3.45 7.26 9.03
CA ILE A 132 4.66 6.97 8.25
C ILE A 132 5.13 8.23 7.51
N PHE A 133 6.41 8.55 7.66
CA PHE A 133 7.08 9.58 6.88
C PHE A 133 8.30 8.99 6.16
N LEU A 134 8.30 9.08 4.83
CA LEU A 134 9.45 8.67 4.01
C LEU A 134 10.19 9.89 3.47
N LEU A 135 11.46 10.04 3.83
CA LEU A 135 12.32 11.09 3.31
C LEU A 135 13.24 10.51 2.23
N ILE A 136 13.25 11.14 1.06
CA ILE A 136 14.14 10.82 -0.06
C ILE A 136 15.01 12.05 -0.32
N THR A 137 16.33 11.86 -0.40
CA THR A 137 17.26 12.95 -0.72
C THR A 137 18.37 12.52 -1.66
N THR A 138 19.00 13.52 -2.26
CA THR A 138 20.28 13.37 -2.98
C THR A 138 21.38 14.09 -2.22
N PRO A 139 22.61 13.55 -2.20
CA PRO A 139 23.72 14.19 -1.49
C PRO A 139 24.12 15.51 -2.12
N PHE A 140 24.81 16.35 -1.35
CA PHE A 140 25.28 17.67 -1.79
C PHE A 140 26.41 17.59 -2.82
N HIS A 141 27.25 16.56 -2.74
CA HIS A 141 28.55 16.49 -3.42
C HIS A 141 28.67 15.19 -4.22
N ASP A 142 28.12 15.16 -5.42
CA ASP A 142 28.59 14.31 -6.52
C ASP A 142 27.86 14.73 -7.82
N GLN A 143 28.58 14.91 -8.91
CA GLN A 143 27.98 15.13 -10.25
C GLN A 143 28.20 13.94 -11.18
N LEU A 144 29.08 13.01 -10.81
CA LEU A 144 29.42 11.84 -11.61
C LEU A 144 28.58 10.62 -11.20
N ILE A 145 28.18 10.56 -9.93
CA ILE A 145 27.37 9.47 -9.38
C ILE A 145 26.03 10.02 -8.88
N HIS A 146 24.93 9.44 -9.38
CA HIS A 146 23.59 9.72 -8.87
C HIS A 146 23.28 8.80 -7.69
N THR A 147 23.44 9.31 -6.48
CA THR A 147 23.10 8.59 -5.25
C THR A 147 21.72 9.02 -4.74
N HIS A 148 20.87 8.03 -4.45
CA HIS A 148 19.57 8.23 -3.81
C HIS A 148 19.61 7.70 -2.37
N GLU A 149 19.45 8.60 -1.41
CA GLU A 149 19.35 8.24 0.00
C GLU A 149 17.88 8.30 0.43
N TYR A 150 17.43 7.32 1.20
CA TYR A 150 16.07 7.31 1.74
C TYR A 150 16.05 6.83 3.19
N LYS A 151 15.13 7.36 3.98
CA LYS A 151 14.94 6.98 5.38
C LYS A 151 13.46 7.06 5.74
N ALA A 152 12.97 6.00 6.37
CA ALA A 152 11.62 5.93 6.88
C ALA A 152 11.58 6.29 8.37
N PHE A 153 10.56 7.03 8.75
CA PHE A 153 10.30 7.45 10.12
C PHE A 153 8.86 7.12 10.50
N GLN A 154 8.63 6.79 11.75
CA GLN A 154 7.33 6.83 12.39
C GLN A 154 7.21 8.15 13.14
N PHE A 155 6.15 8.89 12.89
CA PHE A 155 5.81 10.11 13.60
C PHE A 155 4.90 9.78 14.78
N ARG A 156 5.37 10.02 16.00
CA ARG A 156 4.63 9.74 17.25
C ARG A 156 4.95 10.81 18.29
N GLY A 157 3.93 11.30 19.00
CA GLY A 157 4.12 12.22 20.12
C GLY A 157 4.91 13.50 19.80
N GLY A 158 4.91 13.95 18.53
CA GLY A 158 5.69 15.11 18.09
C GLY A 158 7.13 14.82 17.64
N SER A 159 7.61 13.57 17.74
CA SER A 159 8.95 13.15 17.33
C SER A 159 8.94 12.21 16.13
N PHE A 160 10.08 12.11 15.45
CA PHE A 160 10.31 11.18 14.34
C PHE A 160 11.27 10.08 14.77
N ASP A 161 10.74 8.87 14.86
CA ASP A 161 11.52 7.68 15.22
C ASP A 161 11.91 6.93 13.96
N PRO A 162 13.21 6.71 13.69
CA PRO A 162 13.63 6.01 12.48
C PRO A 162 13.18 4.54 12.52
N LYS A 163 12.66 4.05 11.40
CA LYS A 163 12.18 2.67 11.24
C LYS A 163 12.87 1.98 10.07
N SER A 164 13.09 0.67 10.23
CA SER A 164 13.67 -0.17 9.18
C SER A 164 12.69 -0.31 8.02
N LEU A 165 13.17 0.05 6.82
CA LEU A 165 12.45 -0.14 5.57
C LEU A 165 12.92 -1.43 4.89
N SER A 166 12.03 -2.41 4.77
CA SER A 166 12.29 -3.70 4.14
C SER A 166 11.78 -3.70 2.71
N ILE A 167 12.69 -3.96 1.76
CA ILE A 167 12.39 -3.94 0.33
C ILE A 167 12.11 -5.37 -0.12
N VAL A 168 10.86 -5.66 -0.45
CA VAL A 168 10.43 -6.99 -0.88
C VAL A 168 11.04 -7.30 -2.25
N ASN A 169 11.74 -8.45 -2.34
CA ASN A 169 12.39 -8.94 -3.55
C ASN A 169 12.30 -10.48 -3.65
N ILE A 170 12.73 -11.06 -4.78
CA ILE A 170 12.66 -12.51 -5.08
C ILE A 170 13.76 -13.30 -4.33
N GLY A 171 14.59 -12.63 -3.54
CA GLY A 171 15.69 -13.25 -2.81
C GLY A 171 15.23 -14.24 -1.74
N PRO A 172 16.11 -15.16 -1.29
CA PRO A 172 15.76 -16.20 -0.32
C PRO A 172 15.16 -15.69 0.99
N SER A 173 15.56 -14.49 1.43
CA SER A 173 15.08 -13.84 2.66
C SER A 173 13.60 -13.47 2.65
N PHE A 174 12.93 -13.51 1.49
CA PHE A 174 11.51 -13.20 1.34
C PHE A 174 10.68 -14.44 0.97
N ARG A 175 11.29 -15.64 0.88
CA ARG A 175 10.57 -16.89 0.56
C ARG A 175 9.36 -17.15 1.46
N SER A 176 9.50 -16.89 2.76
CA SER A 176 8.39 -17.04 3.71
C SER A 176 7.21 -16.10 3.44
N GLN A 177 7.41 -14.99 2.73
CA GLN A 177 6.33 -14.11 2.28
C GLN A 177 5.60 -14.66 1.05
N TYR A 178 6.24 -15.56 0.29
CA TYR A 178 5.65 -16.28 -0.83
C TYR A 178 5.04 -17.63 -0.42
N ASP A 179 5.43 -18.16 0.74
CA ASP A 179 4.82 -19.38 1.32
C ASP A 179 3.37 -19.14 1.79
N SER A 180 2.98 -17.88 1.98
CA SER A 180 1.60 -17.49 2.23
C SER A 180 0.93 -17.04 0.93
N PHE A 181 0.02 -17.85 0.38
CA PHE A 181 -0.86 -17.49 -0.74
C PHE A 181 -1.99 -16.51 -0.33
N SER A 182 -1.73 -15.62 0.64
CA SER A 182 -2.68 -14.57 0.98
C SER A 182 -2.45 -13.36 0.07
N PRO A 183 -3.49 -12.83 -0.59
CA PRO A 183 -3.33 -11.67 -1.45
C PRO A 183 -2.90 -10.46 -0.61
N ASN A 184 -1.77 -9.84 -0.96
CA ASN A 184 -1.28 -8.61 -0.32
C ASN A 184 -2.22 -7.42 -0.57
N LEU A 185 -2.99 -7.47 -1.66
CA LEU A 185 -4.04 -6.50 -1.93
C LEU A 185 -5.33 -7.01 -1.28
N GLN A 186 -5.95 -6.14 -0.48
CA GLN A 186 -7.33 -6.38 -0.08
C GLN A 186 -8.15 -6.52 -1.36
N LEU A 187 -8.87 -7.63 -1.48
CA LEU A 187 -9.94 -7.74 -2.47
C LEU A 187 -10.80 -6.48 -2.34
N PRO A 188 -11.33 -5.93 -3.46
CA PRO A 188 -12.26 -4.81 -3.39
C PRO A 188 -13.26 -5.11 -2.27
N MET A 189 -13.48 -4.15 -1.35
CA MET A 189 -14.41 -4.34 -0.24
C MET A 189 -15.80 -4.61 -0.84
N MET A 190 -16.08 -5.89 -1.08
CA MET A 190 -17.42 -6.39 -1.23
C MET A 190 -18.03 -6.27 0.16
N ASN A 191 -19.29 -5.85 0.25
CA ASN A 191 -20.07 -5.98 1.46
C ASN A 191 -20.31 -7.48 1.70
N SER A 192 -19.26 -8.19 2.07
CA SER A 192 -19.39 -9.45 2.77
C SER A 192 -19.72 -9.04 4.19
N ASP A 193 -21.02 -8.94 4.47
CA ASP A 193 -21.52 -9.08 5.83
C ASP A 193 -21.13 -10.49 6.27
N LEU A 194 -19.87 -10.65 6.70
CA LEU A 194 -19.41 -11.85 7.37
C LEU A 194 -20.33 -11.98 8.58
N ARG A 195 -21.08 -13.09 8.59
CA ARG A 195 -22.04 -13.49 9.61
C ARG A 195 -21.57 -12.96 10.97
N GLY A 196 -22.37 -12.06 11.55
CA GLY A 196 -22.01 -11.32 12.76
C GLY A 196 -21.60 -12.23 13.92
N PRO A 197 -21.14 -11.66 15.05
CA PRO A 197 -20.52 -12.38 16.18
C PRO A 197 -21.39 -13.48 16.85
N ASN A 198 -22.62 -13.70 16.40
CA ASN A 198 -23.55 -14.73 16.86
C ASN A 198 -23.56 -15.98 15.97
N ALA A 199 -22.42 -16.37 15.39
CA ALA A 199 -22.31 -17.54 14.51
C ALA A 199 -22.51 -18.91 15.22
N MET A 200 -22.79 -18.90 16.53
CA MET A 200 -23.04 -20.09 17.35
C MET A 200 -24.53 -20.28 17.71
N VAL A 201 -25.44 -19.53 17.08
CA VAL A 201 -26.88 -19.85 17.18
C VAL A 201 -27.18 -20.86 16.08
N GLU A 202 -27.20 -22.14 16.47
CA GLU A 202 -27.83 -23.21 15.70
C GLU A 202 -29.34 -22.91 15.63
N ASP A 203 -29.76 -22.16 14.61
CA ASP A 203 -31.15 -22.18 14.21
C ASP A 203 -31.22 -22.86 12.84
N GLU A 204 -31.78 -24.07 12.90
CA GLU A 204 -32.34 -24.77 11.76
C GLU A 204 -33.34 -23.87 11.02
N ILE A 205 -33.36 -24.00 9.70
CA ILE A 205 -34.41 -23.54 8.77
C ILE A 205 -34.16 -22.13 8.17
N ASP A 206 -33.85 -22.18 6.87
CA ASP A 206 -33.86 -21.13 5.85
C ASP A 206 -32.59 -20.26 5.72
N GLU A 207 -31.66 -20.71 4.87
CA GLU A 207 -30.76 -19.81 4.14
C GLU A 207 -31.62 -18.83 3.35
N SER A 208 -31.95 -17.68 3.94
CA SER A 208 -32.75 -16.63 3.34
C SER A 208 -32.34 -16.41 1.89
N LEU A 209 -33.31 -16.50 0.97
CA LEU A 209 -33.13 -16.29 -0.48
C LEU A 209 -32.37 -14.99 -0.79
N ALA A 210 -32.44 -13.99 0.10
CA ALA A 210 -31.67 -12.75 0.03
C ALA A 210 -30.16 -13.01 0.16
N GLY A 211 -29.72 -13.81 1.13
CA GLY A 211 -28.31 -14.17 1.32
C GLY A 211 -27.72 -14.95 0.14
N LYS A 212 -28.49 -15.89 -0.45
CA LYS A 212 -28.09 -16.58 -1.69
C LYS A 212 -27.96 -15.63 -2.87
N ARG A 213 -28.87 -14.66 -2.99
CA ARG A 213 -28.85 -13.66 -4.06
C ARG A 213 -27.64 -12.73 -3.94
N ASP A 214 -27.28 -12.34 -2.73
CA ASP A 214 -26.12 -11.49 -2.45
C ASP A 214 -24.80 -12.25 -2.67
N GLN A 215 -24.73 -13.52 -2.25
CA GLN A 215 -23.57 -14.38 -2.55
C GLN A 215 -23.37 -14.58 -4.05
N LEU A 216 -24.43 -14.84 -4.82
CA LEU A 216 -24.36 -14.94 -6.28
C LEU A 216 -23.95 -13.61 -6.94
N ARG A 217 -24.38 -12.47 -6.39
CA ARG A 217 -23.96 -11.15 -6.88
C ARG A 217 -22.47 -10.93 -6.63
N ASN A 218 -21.99 -11.24 -5.43
CA ASN A 218 -20.59 -11.11 -5.05
C ASN A 218 -19.71 -12.03 -5.91
N GLN A 219 -20.12 -13.29 -6.10
CA GLN A 219 -19.43 -14.25 -6.97
C GLN A 219 -19.34 -13.74 -8.43
N LYS A 220 -20.44 -13.21 -8.97
CA LYS A 220 -20.44 -12.62 -10.32
C LYS A 220 -19.50 -11.42 -10.43
N GLN A 221 -19.45 -10.55 -9.43
CA GLN A 221 -18.53 -9.41 -9.42
C GLN A 221 -17.07 -9.86 -9.35
N LEU A 222 -16.80 -10.88 -8.55
CA LEU A 222 -15.48 -11.49 -8.44
C LEU A 222 -15.02 -12.14 -9.75
N ASP A 223 -15.91 -12.89 -10.42
CA ASP A 223 -15.61 -13.51 -11.71
C ASP A 223 -15.44 -12.47 -12.84
N LEU A 224 -16.18 -11.34 -12.77
CA LEU A 224 -15.96 -10.18 -13.63
C LEU A 224 -14.55 -9.59 -13.43
N CYS A 225 -14.10 -9.43 -12.17
CA CYS A 225 -12.75 -8.94 -11.86
C CYS A 225 -11.65 -9.90 -12.29
N ALA A 226 -11.95 -11.20 -12.35
CA ALA A 226 -11.01 -12.24 -12.72
C ALA A 226 -10.84 -12.40 -14.25
N GLU A 227 -11.52 -11.58 -15.07
CA GLU A 227 -11.29 -11.41 -16.52
C GLU A 227 -11.04 -12.72 -17.29
N GLY A 228 -11.83 -13.76 -17.00
CA GLY A 228 -11.75 -15.05 -17.71
C GLY A 228 -11.10 -16.20 -16.93
N PHE A 229 -10.68 -15.99 -15.67
CA PHE A 229 -10.28 -17.07 -14.76
C PHE A 229 -11.20 -17.13 -13.52
N GLU A 230 -12.28 -17.90 -13.59
CA GLU A 230 -13.27 -18.02 -12.52
C GLU A 230 -12.63 -18.36 -11.16
N ILE A 231 -13.11 -17.73 -10.08
CA ILE A 231 -12.57 -17.99 -8.73
C ILE A 231 -12.75 -19.46 -8.32
N GLY A 232 -13.82 -20.09 -8.81
CA GLY A 232 -14.06 -21.52 -8.62
C GLY A 232 -13.02 -22.44 -9.27
N ARG A 233 -12.20 -21.95 -10.22
CA ARG A 233 -11.04 -22.67 -10.77
C ARG A 233 -9.81 -22.47 -9.90
N VAL A 234 -9.61 -21.27 -9.35
CA VAL A 234 -8.55 -20.99 -8.36
C VAL A 234 -8.71 -21.87 -7.11
N SER A 235 -9.94 -22.05 -6.62
CA SER A 235 -10.17 -22.91 -5.46
C SER A 235 -9.86 -24.39 -5.72
N LYS A 236 -10.08 -24.86 -6.96
CA LYS A 236 -9.74 -26.22 -7.40
C LYS A 236 -8.22 -26.44 -7.49
N LEU A 237 -7.48 -25.44 -7.98
CA LEU A 237 -6.01 -25.42 -7.96
C LEU A 237 -5.46 -25.64 -6.55
N MET A 238 -6.09 -25.07 -5.51
CA MET A 238 -5.64 -25.23 -4.13
C MET A 238 -5.98 -26.60 -3.52
N SER A 239 -6.78 -27.44 -4.19
CA SER A 239 -7.35 -28.67 -3.62
C SER A 239 -6.93 -29.98 -4.31
N SER A 240 -6.28 -29.94 -5.48
CA SER A 240 -5.93 -31.14 -6.25
C SER A 240 -4.44 -31.19 -6.61
N GLU A 241 -3.71 -32.19 -6.08
CA GLU A 241 -2.25 -32.31 -6.24
C GLU A 241 -1.80 -32.77 -7.65
N ALA A 242 -2.67 -33.35 -8.47
CA ALA A 242 -2.27 -34.04 -9.72
C ALA A 242 -2.54 -33.27 -11.02
N ALA A 243 -3.37 -32.22 -11.02
CA ALA A 243 -3.67 -31.36 -12.17
C ALA A 243 -2.93 -30.00 -12.13
N TYR A 244 -2.00 -29.86 -11.18
CA TYR A 244 -1.48 -28.57 -10.73
C TYR A 244 -0.67 -27.81 -11.78
N THR A 245 0.07 -28.48 -12.67
CA THR A 245 1.01 -27.80 -13.58
C THR A 245 0.32 -27.13 -14.76
N ALA A 246 -0.56 -27.83 -15.49
CA ALA A 246 -1.21 -27.30 -16.69
C ALA A 246 -2.21 -26.16 -16.34
N GLU A 247 -2.97 -26.30 -15.26
CA GLU A 247 -3.87 -25.24 -14.81
C GLU A 247 -3.12 -24.02 -14.24
N MET A 248 -1.94 -24.24 -13.63
CA MET A 248 -1.07 -23.16 -13.16
C MET A 248 -0.40 -22.43 -14.33
N GLU A 249 0.03 -23.14 -15.36
CA GLU A 249 0.55 -22.56 -16.61
C GLU A 249 -0.51 -21.68 -17.30
N ASP A 250 -1.75 -22.17 -17.47
CA ASP A 250 -2.86 -21.37 -18.03
C ASP A 250 -3.16 -20.12 -17.18
N LEU A 251 -3.08 -20.22 -15.85
CA LEU A 251 -3.22 -19.08 -14.95
C LEU A 251 -2.11 -18.04 -15.17
N TYR A 252 -0.86 -18.49 -15.30
CA TYR A 252 0.28 -17.60 -15.56
C TYR A 252 0.16 -16.90 -16.92
N ASP A 253 -0.24 -17.62 -17.96
CA ASP A 253 -0.45 -17.06 -19.30
C ASP A 253 -1.51 -15.96 -19.30
N LYS A 254 -2.63 -16.19 -18.60
CA LYS A 254 -3.70 -15.19 -18.45
C LYS A 254 -3.26 -13.98 -17.63
N MET A 255 -2.51 -14.20 -16.55
CA MET A 255 -1.95 -13.11 -15.76
C MET A 255 -0.99 -12.26 -16.59
N LEU A 256 -0.16 -12.88 -17.44
CA LEU A 256 0.76 -12.18 -18.33
C LEU A 256 0.00 -11.34 -19.38
N ALA A 257 -1.05 -11.90 -20.00
CA ALA A 257 -1.91 -11.17 -20.92
C ALA A 257 -2.61 -9.98 -20.25
N LYS A 258 -3.02 -10.12 -18.99
CA LYS A 258 -3.61 -9.03 -18.20
C LYS A 258 -2.59 -7.93 -17.91
N ILE A 259 -1.35 -8.29 -17.55
CA ILE A 259 -0.26 -7.33 -17.34
C ILE A 259 0.03 -6.54 -18.62
N ASP A 260 0.08 -7.20 -19.80
CA ASP A 260 0.26 -6.52 -21.09
C ASP A 260 -0.87 -5.52 -21.37
N THR A 261 -2.12 -5.92 -21.12
CA THR A 261 -3.29 -5.05 -21.30
C THR A 261 -3.25 -3.83 -20.37
N LEU A 262 -2.89 -4.05 -19.09
CA LEU A 262 -2.71 -2.98 -18.11
C LEU A 262 -1.57 -2.05 -18.49
N SER A 263 -0.46 -2.57 -19.02
CA SER A 263 0.67 -1.77 -19.50
C SER A 263 0.23 -0.77 -20.57
N LYS A 264 -0.53 -1.24 -21.58
CA LYS A 264 -1.10 -0.37 -22.65
C LYS A 264 -2.06 0.67 -22.09
N LEU A 265 -2.88 0.32 -21.10
CA LEU A 265 -3.78 1.26 -20.45
C LEU A 265 -3.02 2.33 -19.67
N VAL A 266 -1.96 1.94 -18.96
CA VAL A 266 -1.07 2.84 -18.22
C VAL A 266 -0.38 3.80 -19.19
N GLU A 267 0.13 3.32 -20.32
CA GLU A 267 0.72 4.15 -21.36
C GLU A 267 -0.25 5.23 -21.87
N HIS A 268 -1.46 4.82 -22.27
CA HIS A 268 -2.49 5.75 -22.75
C HIS A 268 -2.93 6.76 -21.68
N SER A 269 -3.07 6.32 -20.44
CA SER A 269 -3.43 7.21 -19.34
C SER A 269 -2.32 8.20 -19.02
N ASN A 270 -1.06 7.77 -19.06
CA ASN A 270 0.10 8.63 -18.81
C ASN A 270 0.27 9.68 -19.91
N ALA A 271 0.02 9.32 -21.18
CA ALA A 271 0.02 10.27 -22.29
C ALA A 271 -1.02 11.39 -22.08
N LYS A 272 -2.24 11.04 -21.66
CA LYS A 272 -3.30 12.03 -21.34
C LYS A 272 -2.92 12.94 -20.18
N VAL A 273 -2.30 12.39 -19.12
CA VAL A 273 -1.84 13.18 -17.98
C VAL A 273 -0.75 14.16 -18.41
N LEU A 274 0.22 13.71 -19.22
CA LEU A 274 1.28 14.56 -19.75
C LEU A 274 0.73 15.72 -20.60
N ASP A 275 -0.23 15.43 -21.49
CA ASP A 275 -0.89 16.47 -22.28
C ASP A 275 -1.60 17.51 -21.40
N GLN A 276 -2.26 17.04 -20.34
CA GLN A 276 -2.94 17.91 -19.39
C GLN A 276 -1.95 18.75 -18.56
N GLU A 277 -0.84 18.18 -18.12
CA GLU A 277 0.22 18.90 -17.41
C GLU A 277 0.84 19.99 -18.29
N ASN A 278 1.15 19.67 -19.55
CA ASN A 278 1.67 20.62 -20.52
C ASN A 278 0.69 21.77 -20.79
N ARG A 279 -0.61 21.46 -20.93
CA ARG A 279 -1.65 22.48 -21.09
C ARG A 279 -1.74 23.38 -19.85
N ASN A 280 -1.72 22.80 -18.64
CA ASN A 280 -1.75 23.54 -17.39
C ASN A 280 -0.49 24.43 -17.24
N MET A 281 0.68 23.94 -17.65
CA MET A 281 1.92 24.69 -17.64
C MET A 281 1.82 25.95 -18.52
N ARG A 282 1.37 25.82 -19.77
CA ARG A 282 1.18 26.97 -20.69
C ARG A 282 0.21 28.00 -20.11
N LEU A 283 -0.91 27.54 -19.56
CA LEU A 283 -1.89 28.44 -18.93
C LEU A 283 -1.27 29.21 -17.75
N ARG A 284 -0.44 28.56 -16.92
CA ARG A 284 0.27 29.23 -15.83
C ARG A 284 1.29 30.24 -16.34
N SER A 285 2.05 29.92 -17.39
CA SER A 285 3.02 30.85 -18.01
C SER A 285 2.32 32.10 -18.56
N ARG A 286 1.16 31.92 -19.22
CA ARG A 286 0.34 33.01 -19.72
C ARG A 286 -0.17 33.92 -18.60
N VAL A 287 -0.70 33.33 -17.53
CA VAL A 287 -1.19 34.09 -16.36
C VAL A 287 -0.04 34.84 -15.68
N ALA A 288 1.17 34.27 -15.69
CA ALA A 288 2.37 34.90 -15.17
C ALA A 288 2.98 35.98 -16.09
N GLY A 289 2.45 36.18 -17.30
CA GLY A 289 2.98 37.16 -18.27
C GLY A 289 4.35 36.78 -18.85
N LEU A 290 4.69 35.48 -18.87
CA LEU A 290 5.94 34.94 -19.41
C LEU A 290 5.79 34.45 -20.88
N GLU A 291 4.60 34.66 -21.48
CA GLU A 291 4.28 34.42 -22.90
C GLU A 291 4.10 35.75 -23.65
#